data_AF-A0A964KMR9-F1
#
_entry.id   AF-A0A964KMR9-F1
#
_cell.length_a   1.000
_cell.length_b   1.000
_cell.length_c   1.000
_cell.angle_alpha   90.00
_cell.angle_beta   90.00
_cell.angle_gamma   90.00
#
_symmetry.space_group_name_H-M   'P 1'
#
loop_
_entity.id
_entity.type
_entity.pdbx_description
1 polymer ?
#
loop_
_entity_poly.entity_id
_entity_poly.type
_entity_poly.pdbx_seq_one_letter_code
_entity_poly.pdbx_strand_id
1 'polypeptide(L)'
;MTGAKHELYKAALLAYEALKESGRGAPAPEQIREKLVSLLRGLSIEDEFISLCLWSSRHLLVHKLDQEVFSAAADFQMPDILCIVSYEEKQIPFLVEVKTSAKPRKRFSKGYVEKLMRYADAVRLPLLVAYKYTGFGARPLWSLFEIRQMRTASGAYRIVMPEMIKHDLTGVLLGNFHVQIWEGTSICMTMTKEKVISDKEFVGKLTDVYWQTRDNKRADKDWLLEWLFMLTQDEVEIDDLPDRVIQRFKKVTDEGAIAYWALYQALPVDRYRLGEQVDWASLIQEHPFRFPCKTLGVQQLLQLKRAW
;
A
#
# COMPACT_ATOMS: atom_id res chain seq x y z
N MET A 1 -9.32 15.19 35.37
CA MET A 1 -8.82 14.06 34.55
C MET A 1 -10.02 13.40 33.87
N THR A 2 -9.97 13.17 32.56
CA THR A 2 -11.10 12.67 31.75
C THR A 2 -11.50 11.24 32.11
N GLY A 3 -12.81 10.93 32.13
CA GLY A 3 -13.37 9.66 32.62
C GLY A 3 -12.77 8.38 32.00
N ALA A 4 -12.37 8.43 30.73
CA ALA A 4 -11.71 7.30 30.06
C ALA A 4 -10.34 6.91 30.67
N LYS A 5 -9.57 7.89 31.20
CA LYS A 5 -8.29 7.59 31.88
C LYS A 5 -8.50 6.91 33.22
N HIS A 6 -9.61 7.20 33.89
CA HIS A 6 -9.93 6.62 35.19
C HIS A 6 -10.36 5.14 35.06
N GLU A 7 -11.17 4.82 34.05
CA GLU A 7 -11.59 3.45 33.76
C GLU A 7 -10.43 2.55 33.32
N LEU A 8 -9.50 3.08 32.52
CA LEU A 8 -8.27 2.38 32.13
C LEU A 8 -7.35 2.04 33.32
N TYR A 9 -7.28 2.93 34.31
CA TYR A 9 -6.51 2.68 35.51
C TYR A 9 -7.17 1.63 36.41
N LYS A 10 -8.51 1.64 36.52
CA LYS A 10 -9.26 0.57 37.21
C LYS A 10 -9.05 -0.79 36.55
N ALA A 11 -9.09 -0.87 35.22
CA ALA A 11 -8.80 -2.08 34.48
C ALA A 11 -7.36 -2.59 34.72
N ALA A 12 -6.39 -1.68 34.82
CA ALA A 12 -5.00 -2.02 35.12
C ALA A 12 -4.81 -2.55 36.55
N LEU A 13 -5.53 -1.99 37.53
CA LEU A 13 -5.56 -2.47 38.92
C LEU A 13 -6.14 -3.88 39.03
N LEU A 14 -7.26 -4.15 38.36
CA LEU A 14 -7.87 -5.48 38.35
C LEU A 14 -6.95 -6.52 37.71
N ALA A 15 -6.27 -6.16 36.61
CA ALA A 15 -5.29 -7.04 35.96
C ALA A 15 -4.05 -7.28 36.84
N TYR A 16 -3.59 -6.27 37.58
CA TYR A 16 -2.51 -6.40 38.56
C TYR A 16 -2.87 -7.37 39.69
N GLU A 17 -4.05 -7.21 40.28
CA GLU A 17 -4.55 -8.06 41.37
C GLU A 17 -4.67 -9.52 40.92
N ALA A 18 -5.28 -9.77 39.75
CA ALA A 18 -5.39 -11.12 39.19
C ALA A 18 -4.03 -11.77 38.89
N LEU A 19 -3.06 -11.01 38.37
CA LEU A 19 -1.71 -11.53 38.11
C LEU A 19 -0.98 -11.88 39.41
N LYS A 20 -1.12 -11.04 40.44
CA LYS A 20 -0.55 -11.28 41.77
C LYS A 20 -1.14 -12.52 42.44
N GLU A 21 -2.46 -12.70 42.35
CA GLU A 21 -3.17 -13.89 42.87
C GLU A 21 -2.78 -15.17 42.13
N SER A 22 -2.40 -15.08 40.85
CA SER A 22 -1.94 -16.23 40.06
C SER A 22 -0.52 -16.72 40.39
N GLY A 23 0.16 -16.09 41.36
CA GLY A 23 1.54 -16.42 41.76
C GLY A 23 2.60 -16.01 40.72
N ARG A 24 2.21 -15.30 39.66
CA ARG A 24 3.12 -14.72 38.67
C ARG A 24 3.53 -13.32 39.12
N GLY A 25 4.79 -12.95 38.93
CA GLY A 25 5.24 -11.58 39.21
C GLY A 25 4.39 -10.58 38.42
N ALA A 26 3.74 -9.66 39.13
CA ALA A 26 2.85 -8.67 38.53
C ALA A 26 3.59 -7.33 38.36
N PRO A 27 3.71 -6.79 37.13
CA PRO A 27 4.25 -5.44 36.90
C PRO A 27 3.41 -4.37 37.61
N ALA A 28 3.97 -3.20 37.88
CA ALA A 28 3.21 -2.13 38.54
C ALA A 28 1.95 -1.74 37.72
N PRO A 29 0.82 -1.35 38.37
CA PRO A 29 -0.41 -0.96 37.68
C PRO A 29 -0.22 0.09 36.58
N GLU A 30 0.74 1.01 36.73
CA GLU A 30 1.11 2.01 35.74
C GLU A 30 1.65 1.39 34.45
N GLN A 31 2.52 0.37 34.57
CA GLN A 31 3.09 -0.35 33.44
C GLN A 31 2.02 -1.17 32.71
N ILE A 32 1.09 -1.77 33.47
CA ILE A 32 -0.06 -2.50 32.90
C ILE A 32 -0.99 -1.51 32.18
N ARG A 33 -1.27 -0.34 32.77
CA ARG A 33 -2.07 0.71 32.14
C ARG A 33 -1.42 1.19 30.85
N GLU A 34 -0.12 1.44 30.83
CA GLU A 34 0.59 1.85 29.61
C GLU A 34 0.48 0.79 28.51
N LYS A 35 0.60 -0.48 28.88
CA LYS A 35 0.42 -1.60 27.96
C LYS A 35 -1.02 -1.73 27.46
N LEU A 36 -2.02 -1.53 28.32
CA LEU A 36 -3.44 -1.48 27.94
C LEU A 36 -3.75 -0.29 27.03
N VAL A 37 -3.17 0.88 27.30
CA VAL A 37 -3.28 2.06 26.44
C VAL A 37 -2.64 1.80 25.08
N SER A 38 -1.49 1.12 25.03
CA SER A 38 -0.86 0.70 23.78
C SER A 38 -1.73 -0.30 23.01
N LEU A 39 -2.25 -1.34 23.68
CA LEU A 39 -3.15 -2.32 23.06
C LEU A 39 -4.43 -1.67 22.51
N LEU A 40 -5.03 -0.72 23.24
CA LEU A 40 -6.19 0.03 22.79
C LEU A 40 -5.89 1.03 21.67
N ARG A 41 -4.65 1.53 21.58
CA ARG A 41 -4.20 2.44 20.51
C ARG A 41 -3.77 1.69 19.24
N GLY A 42 -3.51 0.39 19.34
CA GLY A 42 -2.86 -0.38 18.29
C GLY A 42 -1.35 -0.17 18.28
N LEU A 43 -0.70 -0.75 17.27
CA LEU A 43 0.75 -0.58 17.05
C LEU A 43 1.07 0.87 16.70
N SER A 44 2.29 1.32 17.05
CA SER A 44 2.80 2.58 16.48
C SER A 44 2.95 2.41 14.96
N ILE A 45 2.94 3.52 14.21
CA ILE A 45 3.01 3.44 12.75
C ILE A 45 4.33 2.80 12.30
N GLU A 46 5.41 3.02 13.07
CA GLU A 46 6.70 2.40 12.89
C GLU A 46 6.61 0.89 13.15
N ASP A 47 5.97 0.46 14.25
CA ASP A 47 5.86 -0.96 14.59
C ASP A 47 4.93 -1.72 13.62
N GLU A 48 3.91 -1.04 13.08
CA GLU A 48 3.10 -1.58 11.98
C GLU A 48 3.95 -1.83 10.73
N PHE A 49 4.79 -0.87 10.33
CA PHE A 49 5.68 -1.03 9.18
C PHE A 49 6.73 -2.13 9.42
N ILE A 50 7.32 -2.18 10.62
CA ILE A 50 8.25 -3.26 11.00
C ILE A 50 7.55 -4.62 10.87
N SER A 51 6.31 -4.73 11.34
CA SER A 51 5.51 -5.96 11.22
C SER A 51 5.29 -6.34 9.74
N LEU A 52 5.00 -5.36 8.88
CA LEU A 52 4.87 -5.56 7.42
C LEU A 52 6.18 -6.11 6.83
N CYS A 53 7.32 -5.51 7.19
CA CYS A 53 8.64 -5.98 6.76
C CYS A 53 8.89 -7.42 7.23
N LEU A 54 8.71 -7.71 8.52
CA LEU A 54 8.94 -9.04 9.09
C LEU A 54 8.03 -10.12 8.50
N TRP A 55 6.83 -9.75 8.08
CA TRP A 55 5.92 -10.68 7.42
C TRP A 55 6.39 -11.07 6.02
N SER A 56 7.18 -10.20 5.39
CA SER A 56 7.71 -10.42 4.06
C SER A 56 9.06 -11.14 4.11
N SER A 57 9.26 -12.14 3.25
CA SER A 57 10.37 -13.11 3.39
C SER A 57 11.74 -12.62 2.93
N ARG A 58 11.87 -11.35 2.52
CA ARG A 58 13.12 -10.79 1.96
C ARG A 58 13.99 -10.05 2.98
N HIS A 59 13.54 -9.87 4.22
CA HIS A 59 14.27 -9.09 5.21
C HIS A 59 15.33 -9.89 5.94
N LEU A 60 16.51 -9.30 6.03
CA LEU A 60 17.61 -9.80 6.86
C LEU A 60 17.65 -9.07 8.21
N LEU A 61 17.40 -7.76 8.19
CA LEU A 61 17.41 -6.92 9.38
C LEU A 61 16.39 -5.79 9.27
N VAL A 62 15.66 -5.54 10.35
CA VAL A 62 14.86 -4.33 10.54
C VAL A 62 15.17 -3.82 11.94
N HIS A 63 15.68 -2.59 12.04
CA HIS A 63 16.12 -2.00 13.29
C HIS A 63 15.54 -0.60 13.45
N LYS A 64 14.77 -0.38 14.51
CA LYS A 64 14.25 0.94 14.88
C LYS A 64 15.38 1.77 15.48
N LEU A 65 15.62 2.96 14.95
CA LEU A 65 16.71 3.84 15.34
C LEU A 65 16.26 4.77 16.48
N ASP A 66 17.19 5.05 17.39
CA ASP A 66 16.98 6.08 18.42
C ASP A 66 17.06 7.48 17.79
N GLN A 67 16.15 8.36 18.18
CA GLN A 67 16.02 9.70 17.62
C GLN A 67 17.05 10.68 18.21
N GLU A 68 17.78 10.30 19.26
CA GLU A 68 18.85 11.12 19.82
C GLU A 68 20.07 11.17 18.88
N VAL A 69 20.40 12.38 18.41
CA VAL A 69 21.58 12.63 17.58
C VAL A 69 22.56 13.52 18.35
N PHE A 70 23.71 12.97 18.72
CA PHE A 70 24.82 13.71 19.31
C PHE A 70 25.73 14.23 18.20
N SER A 71 25.66 15.52 17.88
CA SER A 71 26.55 16.12 16.89
C SER A 71 27.04 17.51 17.30
N ALA A 72 28.27 17.84 16.90
CA ALA A 72 28.93 19.09 17.27
C ALA A 72 28.66 20.27 16.31
N ALA A 73 28.25 20.00 15.06
CA ALA A 73 28.29 21.02 14.01
C ALA A 73 27.22 20.88 12.90
N ALA A 74 26.25 19.98 13.02
CA ALA A 74 25.22 19.86 11.98
C ALA A 74 23.84 19.49 12.54
N ASP A 75 22.83 20.17 12.01
CA ASP A 75 21.44 19.88 12.27
C ASP A 75 21.08 18.62 11.46
N PHE A 76 21.32 17.46 12.05
CA PHE A 76 20.96 16.13 11.52
C PHE A 76 19.62 15.70 12.10
N GLN A 77 18.89 14.89 11.34
CA GLN A 77 17.73 14.17 11.83
C GLN A 77 17.95 12.69 11.54
N MET A 78 17.84 11.86 12.58
CA MET A 78 17.88 10.40 12.44
C MET A 78 16.57 9.93 11.79
N PRO A 79 16.61 9.07 10.76
CA PRO A 79 15.44 8.37 10.25
C PRO A 79 14.87 7.38 11.26
N ASP A 80 13.61 6.98 11.12
CA ASP A 80 12.97 6.07 12.07
C ASP A 80 13.57 4.65 12.09
N ILE A 81 13.97 4.09 10.95
CA ILE A 81 14.33 2.68 10.80
C ILE A 81 15.54 2.48 9.86
N LEU A 82 16.41 1.52 10.19
CA LEU A 82 17.37 0.90 9.28
C LEU A 82 16.84 -0.46 8.82
N CYS A 83 16.81 -0.69 7.52
CA CYS A 83 16.45 -1.96 6.90
C CYS A 83 17.62 -2.53 6.11
N ILE A 84 17.77 -3.86 6.14
CA ILE A 84 18.64 -4.61 5.23
C ILE A 84 17.81 -5.75 4.63
N VAL A 85 17.69 -5.77 3.31
CA VAL A 85 16.97 -6.81 2.56
C VAL A 85 17.93 -7.64 1.72
N SER A 86 17.54 -8.88 1.44
CA SER A 86 18.17 -9.73 0.43
C SER A 86 17.43 -9.58 -0.89
N TYR A 87 18.13 -9.13 -1.93
CA TYR A 87 17.61 -9.01 -3.28
C TYR A 87 18.66 -9.52 -4.28
N GLU A 88 18.32 -10.54 -5.07
CA GLU A 88 19.24 -11.16 -6.05
C GLU A 88 20.62 -11.49 -5.44
N GLU A 89 20.61 -12.16 -4.27
CA GLU A 89 21.82 -12.55 -3.51
C GLU A 89 22.66 -11.38 -2.98
N LYS A 90 22.20 -10.13 -3.13
CA LYS A 90 22.84 -8.94 -2.57
C LYS A 90 22.10 -8.44 -1.34
N GLN A 91 22.87 -7.94 -0.38
CA GLN A 91 22.33 -7.23 0.76
C GLN A 91 22.18 -5.76 0.41
N ILE A 92 20.96 -5.24 0.50
CA ILE A 92 20.65 -3.85 0.19
C ILE A 92 20.25 -3.13 1.49
N PRO A 93 21.16 -2.34 2.10
CA PRO A 93 20.84 -1.52 3.25
C PRO A 93 20.18 -0.20 2.83
N PHE A 94 19.17 0.24 3.58
CA PHE A 94 18.52 1.52 3.38
C PHE A 94 17.91 2.06 4.68
N LEU A 95 17.81 3.38 4.77
CA LEU A 95 17.15 4.09 5.86
C LEU A 95 15.68 4.35 5.49
N VAL A 96 14.81 4.34 6.47
CA VAL A 96 13.37 4.55 6.29
C VAL A 96 12.86 5.58 7.27
N GLU A 97 12.21 6.60 6.75
CA GLU A 97 11.35 7.50 7.53
C GLU A 97 9.89 7.05 7.40
N VAL A 98 9.20 6.82 8.52
CA VAL A 98 7.82 6.34 8.55
C VAL A 98 6.86 7.51 8.71
N LYS A 99 5.83 7.56 7.87
CA LYS A 99 4.83 8.64 7.87
C LYS A 99 3.43 8.10 7.58
N THR A 100 2.42 8.81 8.07
CA THR A 100 1.02 8.49 7.81
C THR A 100 0.20 9.74 7.49
N SER A 101 -0.80 9.61 6.62
CA SER A 101 -1.82 10.64 6.44
C SER A 101 -3.09 10.11 5.79
N ALA A 102 -4.23 10.69 6.16
CA ALA A 102 -5.47 10.53 5.41
C ALA A 102 -5.56 11.48 4.19
N LYS A 103 -4.69 12.50 4.11
CA LYS A 103 -4.71 13.49 3.04
C LYS A 103 -4.00 12.93 1.80
N PRO A 104 -4.58 13.07 0.59
CA PRO A 104 -3.96 12.58 -0.65
C PRO A 104 -2.72 13.38 -1.07
N ARG A 105 -2.48 14.52 -0.40
CA ARG A 105 -1.29 15.36 -0.58
C ARG A 105 -0.71 15.69 0.78
N LYS A 106 0.59 15.45 0.94
CA LYS A 106 1.34 15.77 2.16
C LYS A 106 2.60 16.54 1.79
N ARG A 107 2.77 17.73 2.37
CA ARG A 107 3.99 18.54 2.24
C ARG A 107 4.92 18.25 3.41
N PHE A 108 6.20 18.09 3.11
CA PHE A 108 7.27 18.11 4.10
C PHE A 108 7.90 19.49 4.15
N SER A 109 8.38 19.91 5.33
CA SER A 109 9.21 21.09 5.38
C SER A 109 10.56 20.78 4.72
N LYS A 110 11.05 21.71 3.89
CA LYS A 110 12.30 21.55 3.16
C LYS A 110 13.47 21.28 4.12
N GLY A 111 13.56 22.08 5.20
CA GLY A 111 14.59 21.92 6.21
C GLY A 111 14.59 20.54 6.86
N TYR A 112 13.42 19.98 7.18
CA TYR A 112 13.35 18.65 7.79
C TYR A 112 13.87 17.55 6.86
N VAL A 113 13.44 17.54 5.58
CA VAL A 113 13.94 16.54 4.62
C VAL A 113 15.43 16.71 4.39
N GLU A 114 15.93 17.95 4.33
CA GLU A 114 17.37 18.20 4.18
C GLU A 114 18.18 17.69 5.38
N LYS A 115 17.66 17.76 6.61
CA LYS A 115 18.31 17.17 7.80
C LYS A 115 18.41 15.65 7.70
N LEU A 116 17.31 14.98 7.31
CA LEU A 116 17.29 13.52 7.09
C LEU A 116 18.25 13.11 5.96
N MET A 117 18.24 13.86 4.86
CA MET A 117 19.12 13.61 3.71
C MET A 117 20.59 13.78 4.07
N ARG A 118 20.95 14.83 4.84
CA ARG A 118 22.31 14.99 5.34
C ARG A 118 22.77 13.79 6.18
N TYR A 119 21.89 13.26 7.04
CA TYR A 119 22.21 12.07 7.81
C TYR A 119 22.46 10.87 6.88
N ALA A 120 21.54 10.62 5.96
CA ALA A 120 21.63 9.53 4.99
C ALA A 120 22.90 9.61 4.12
N ASP A 121 23.25 10.81 3.63
CA ASP A 121 24.45 11.06 2.86
C ASP A 121 25.73 10.84 3.70
N ALA A 122 25.72 11.24 4.97
CA ALA A 122 26.85 11.05 5.88
C ALA A 122 27.14 9.56 6.16
N VAL A 123 26.10 8.73 6.29
CA VAL A 123 26.25 7.27 6.45
C VAL A 123 26.26 6.50 5.14
N ARG A 124 26.15 7.21 4.00
CA ARG A 124 26.14 6.65 2.63
C ARG A 124 25.06 5.60 2.38
N LEU A 125 23.87 5.80 2.95
CA LEU A 125 22.71 4.95 2.75
C LEU A 125 21.59 5.70 2.04
N PRO A 126 20.81 5.04 1.16
CA PRO A 126 19.63 5.66 0.57
C PRO A 126 18.56 5.92 1.64
N LEU A 127 17.81 7.01 1.48
CA LEU A 127 16.68 7.38 2.34
C LEU A 127 15.36 7.14 1.62
N LEU A 128 14.60 6.18 2.13
CA LEU A 128 13.25 5.88 1.69
C LEU A 128 12.22 6.42 2.70
N VAL A 129 10.99 6.55 2.23
CA VAL A 129 9.84 6.91 3.07
C VAL A 129 8.83 5.78 3.00
N ALA A 130 8.52 5.20 4.16
CA ALA A 130 7.40 4.29 4.33
C ALA A 130 6.15 5.12 4.68
N TYR A 131 5.25 5.25 3.72
CA TYR A 131 4.05 6.07 3.85
C TYR A 131 2.78 5.22 3.93
N LYS A 132 2.04 5.35 5.04
CA LYS A 132 0.69 4.80 5.19
C LYS A 132 -0.35 5.85 4.82
N TYR A 133 -1.01 5.67 3.68
CA TYR A 133 -2.17 6.44 3.29
C TYR A 133 -3.44 5.84 3.90
N THR A 134 -4.14 6.61 4.74
CA THR A 134 -5.35 6.16 5.47
C THR A 134 -6.66 6.73 4.90
N GLY A 135 -6.61 7.43 3.78
CA GLY A 135 -7.80 8.09 3.20
C GLY A 135 -8.87 7.12 2.68
N PHE A 136 -8.54 5.84 2.55
CA PHE A 136 -9.47 4.77 2.18
C PHE A 136 -10.19 4.13 3.38
N GLY A 137 -10.13 4.75 4.56
CA GLY A 137 -10.79 4.27 5.77
C GLY A 137 -10.17 2.97 6.28
N ALA A 138 -10.95 1.89 6.34
CA ALA A 138 -10.54 0.59 6.89
C ALA A 138 -9.44 -0.12 6.08
N ARG A 139 -9.06 0.40 4.90
CA ARG A 139 -8.09 -0.22 3.98
C ARG A 139 -6.92 0.71 3.70
N PRO A 140 -5.99 0.89 4.64
CA PRO A 140 -4.84 1.76 4.43
C PRO A 140 -3.93 1.18 3.33
N LEU A 141 -3.29 2.08 2.58
CA LEU A 141 -2.29 1.75 1.58
C LEU A 141 -0.90 2.08 2.13
N TRP A 142 -0.02 1.09 2.19
CA TRP A 142 1.39 1.30 2.44
C TRP A 142 2.13 1.52 1.14
N SER A 143 3.13 2.40 1.14
CA SER A 143 4.05 2.58 0.04
C SER A 143 5.45 2.90 0.56
N LEU A 144 6.49 2.47 -0.16
CA LEU A 144 7.90 2.68 0.16
C LEU A 144 8.59 3.27 -1.06
N PHE A 145 9.08 4.50 -1.00
CA PHE A 145 9.67 5.17 -2.16
C PHE A 145 10.78 6.13 -1.73
N GLU A 146 11.61 6.58 -2.67
CA GLU A 146 12.69 7.53 -2.40
C GLU A 146 12.15 8.97 -2.33
N ILE A 147 12.41 9.68 -1.23
CA ILE A 147 11.87 11.04 -1.03
C ILE A 147 12.34 12.04 -2.09
N ARG A 148 13.51 11.81 -2.70
CA ARG A 148 14.07 12.67 -3.77
C ARG A 148 13.15 12.75 -4.99
N GLN A 149 12.40 11.69 -5.28
CA GLN A 149 11.46 11.62 -6.40
C GLN A 149 10.23 12.52 -6.18
N MET A 150 9.97 12.91 -4.93
CA MET A 150 8.84 13.77 -4.55
C MET A 150 9.20 15.26 -4.51
N ARG A 151 10.33 15.66 -5.10
CA ARG A 151 10.80 17.05 -5.14
C ARG A 151 10.08 17.82 -6.24
N THR A 152 9.47 18.95 -5.88
CA THR A 152 8.83 19.86 -6.83
C THR A 152 9.85 20.75 -7.53
N ALA A 153 9.45 21.37 -8.65
CA ALA A 153 10.29 22.36 -9.36
C ALA A 153 10.76 23.52 -8.46
N SER A 154 9.95 23.92 -7.47
CA SER A 154 10.31 24.92 -6.46
C SER A 154 11.25 24.41 -5.35
N GLY A 155 11.66 23.15 -5.41
CA GLY A 155 12.57 22.51 -4.44
C GLY A 155 11.90 22.08 -3.13
N ALA A 156 10.58 22.15 -3.00
CA ALA A 156 9.84 21.61 -1.86
C ALA A 156 9.57 20.11 -2.06
N TYR A 157 9.36 19.38 -0.97
CA TYR A 157 9.01 17.95 -1.03
C TYR A 157 7.51 17.77 -0.79
N ARG A 158 6.83 17.10 -1.72
CA ARG A 158 5.39 16.86 -1.66
C ARG A 158 5.07 15.44 -2.11
N ILE A 159 4.56 14.64 -1.18
CA ILE A 159 3.94 13.36 -1.53
C ILE A 159 2.59 13.64 -2.17
N VAL A 160 2.37 13.07 -3.34
CA VAL A 160 1.11 13.04 -4.08
C VAL A 160 0.79 11.58 -4.36
N MET A 161 -0.40 11.13 -3.96
CA MET A 161 -0.74 9.69 -3.94
C MET A 161 -0.52 8.97 -5.29
N PRO A 162 -0.96 9.49 -6.45
CA PRO A 162 -0.59 8.96 -7.77
C PRO A 162 0.91 8.74 -7.98
N GLU A 163 1.73 9.75 -7.72
CA GLU A 163 3.19 9.69 -7.91
C GLU A 163 3.84 8.72 -6.91
N MET A 164 3.34 8.68 -5.68
CA MET A 164 3.77 7.75 -4.65
C MET A 164 3.61 6.29 -5.12
N ILE A 165 2.45 5.94 -5.69
CA ILE A 165 2.18 4.57 -6.18
C ILE A 165 3.11 4.21 -7.34
N LYS A 166 3.31 5.13 -8.30
CA LYS A 166 4.21 4.90 -9.45
C LYS A 166 5.64 4.58 -9.04
N HIS A 167 6.08 5.17 -7.94
CA HIS A 167 7.44 5.08 -7.42
C HIS A 167 7.60 4.06 -6.29
N ASP A 168 6.60 3.21 -6.09
CA ASP A 168 6.59 2.25 -5.00
C ASP A 168 7.63 1.13 -5.17
N LEU A 169 8.38 0.87 -4.11
CA LEU A 169 9.44 -0.13 -4.00
C LEU A 169 9.06 -1.26 -3.04
N THR A 170 7.84 -1.29 -2.48
CA THR A 170 7.46 -2.34 -1.51
C THR A 170 7.51 -3.73 -2.15
N GLY A 171 7.05 -3.87 -3.40
CA GLY A 171 7.10 -5.15 -4.11
C GLY A 171 8.53 -5.60 -4.41
N VAL A 172 9.40 -4.66 -4.80
CA VAL A 172 10.80 -4.94 -5.13
C VAL A 172 11.59 -5.31 -3.88
N LEU A 173 11.55 -4.46 -2.85
CA LEU A 173 12.42 -4.57 -1.68
C LEU A 173 11.86 -5.49 -0.60
N LEU A 174 10.55 -5.45 -0.35
CA LEU A 174 9.93 -6.28 0.69
C LEU A 174 9.48 -7.63 0.11
N GLY A 175 9.37 -7.77 -1.22
CA GLY A 175 8.89 -9.01 -1.84
C GLY A 175 7.38 -9.19 -1.71
N ASN A 176 6.64 -8.08 -1.55
CA ASN A 176 5.21 -8.08 -1.76
C ASN A 176 4.89 -8.36 -3.25
N PHE A 177 3.72 -8.90 -3.53
CA PHE A 177 3.32 -9.15 -4.93
C PHE A 177 2.89 -7.84 -5.59
N HIS A 178 3.31 -7.68 -6.83
CA HIS A 178 3.21 -6.45 -7.61
C HIS A 178 2.29 -6.70 -8.81
N VAL A 179 1.26 -5.87 -8.95
CA VAL A 179 0.39 -5.86 -10.13
C VAL A 179 0.88 -4.74 -11.03
N GLN A 180 1.25 -5.08 -12.25
CA GLN A 180 1.71 -4.11 -13.24
C GLN A 180 0.69 -4.03 -14.37
N ILE A 181 0.29 -2.81 -14.72
CA ILE A 181 -0.41 -2.51 -15.97
C ILE A 181 0.67 -2.21 -17.00
N TRP A 182 0.73 -3.00 -18.07
CA TRP A 182 1.70 -2.78 -19.13
C TRP A 182 1.30 -1.64 -20.05
N GLU A 183 2.32 -0.97 -20.59
CA GLU A 183 2.18 -0.07 -21.73
C GLU A 183 1.35 -0.73 -22.85
N GLY A 184 0.47 0.06 -23.47
CA GLY A 184 -0.46 -0.39 -24.50
C GLY A 184 -1.73 -1.05 -23.97
N THR A 185 -1.87 -1.26 -22.66
CA THR A 185 -3.15 -1.66 -22.05
C THR A 185 -4.12 -0.47 -22.01
N SER A 186 -5.39 -0.70 -22.28
CA SER A 186 -6.41 0.36 -22.27
C SER A 186 -7.71 -0.01 -21.57
N ILE A 187 -8.38 0.99 -20.99
CA ILE A 187 -9.81 0.92 -20.69
C ILE A 187 -10.57 1.46 -21.90
N CYS A 188 -11.49 0.66 -22.41
CA CYS A 188 -12.35 1.01 -23.53
C CYS A 188 -13.76 1.27 -23.04
N MET A 189 -14.30 2.44 -23.38
CA MET A 189 -15.67 2.84 -23.05
C MET A 189 -16.44 3.08 -24.34
N THR A 190 -17.62 2.47 -24.46
CA THR A 190 -18.53 2.73 -25.58
C THR A 190 -19.77 3.43 -25.08
N MET A 191 -20.05 4.59 -25.64
CA MET A 191 -21.20 5.42 -25.34
C MET A 191 -22.10 5.48 -26.57
N THR A 192 -23.33 4.97 -26.47
CA THR A 192 -24.30 5.08 -27.57
C THR A 192 -24.94 6.46 -27.53
N LYS A 193 -25.03 7.16 -28.67
CA LYS A 193 -25.64 8.48 -28.78
C LYS A 193 -27.15 8.35 -28.80
N GLU A 194 -27.83 8.91 -27.81
CA GLU A 194 -29.30 8.94 -27.74
C GLU A 194 -29.84 10.23 -28.37
N LYS A 195 -29.13 11.34 -28.20
CA LYS A 195 -29.50 12.64 -28.79
C LYS A 195 -28.25 13.46 -29.07
N VAL A 196 -28.08 13.90 -30.31
CA VAL A 196 -27.03 14.86 -30.68
C VAL A 196 -27.55 16.28 -30.47
N ILE A 197 -26.82 17.10 -29.72
CA ILE A 197 -27.16 18.50 -29.43
C ILE A 197 -26.41 19.42 -30.39
N SER A 198 -25.13 19.13 -30.65
CA SER A 198 -24.27 19.86 -31.58
C SER A 198 -23.18 18.95 -32.15
N ASP A 199 -22.29 19.51 -32.97
CA ASP A 199 -21.08 18.86 -33.48
C ASP A 199 -20.09 18.45 -32.37
N LYS A 200 -20.24 19.00 -31.15
CA LYS A 200 -19.34 18.72 -30.00
C LYS A 200 -20.06 18.19 -28.78
N GLU A 201 -21.39 18.02 -28.84
CA GLU A 201 -22.20 17.71 -27.68
C GLU A 201 -23.30 16.71 -28.01
N PHE A 202 -23.41 15.66 -27.20
CA PHE A 202 -24.46 14.68 -27.29
C PHE A 202 -24.85 14.18 -25.90
N VAL A 203 -26.09 13.72 -25.78
CA VAL A 203 -26.56 12.87 -24.69
C VAL A 203 -26.39 11.44 -25.14
N GLY A 204 -25.73 10.63 -24.32
CA GLY A 204 -25.52 9.22 -24.61
C GLY A 204 -25.51 8.35 -23.37
N LYS A 205 -25.63 7.05 -23.60
CA LYS A 205 -25.62 6.03 -22.57
C LYS A 205 -24.35 5.22 -22.65
N LEU A 206 -23.66 5.05 -21.53
CA LEU A 206 -22.55 4.12 -21.43
C LEU A 206 -23.08 2.69 -21.59
N THR A 207 -22.76 2.05 -22.70
CA THR A 207 -23.28 0.73 -23.07
C THR A 207 -22.26 -0.39 -22.89
N ASP A 208 -20.97 -0.05 -22.88
CA ASP A 208 -19.93 -1.05 -22.69
C ASP A 208 -18.69 -0.44 -22.02
N VAL A 209 -18.07 -1.20 -21.12
CA VAL A 209 -16.78 -0.88 -20.49
C VAL A 209 -15.99 -2.17 -20.37
N TYR A 210 -14.79 -2.19 -20.93
CA TYR A 210 -13.92 -3.36 -20.85
C TYR A 210 -12.44 -2.97 -20.87
N TRP A 211 -11.62 -3.93 -20.46
CA TRP A 211 -10.18 -3.83 -20.59
C TRP A 211 -9.72 -4.37 -21.92
N GLN A 212 -8.75 -3.73 -22.54
CA GLN A 212 -8.04 -4.25 -23.69
C GLN A 212 -6.57 -4.37 -23.32
N THR A 213 -6.06 -5.60 -23.39
CA THR A 213 -4.64 -5.89 -23.18
C THR A 213 -3.79 -5.29 -24.30
N ARG A 214 -2.48 -5.13 -24.09
CA ARG A 214 -1.52 -4.67 -25.12
C ARG A 214 -1.56 -5.47 -26.43
N ASP A 215 -2.00 -6.73 -26.37
CA ASP A 215 -2.15 -7.62 -27.53
C ASP A 215 -3.55 -7.51 -28.18
N ASN A 216 -4.29 -6.44 -27.88
CA ASN A 216 -5.65 -6.16 -28.36
C ASN A 216 -6.73 -7.18 -27.94
N LYS A 217 -6.48 -7.98 -26.91
CA LYS A 217 -7.50 -8.90 -26.37
C LYS A 217 -8.37 -8.19 -25.35
N ARG A 218 -9.68 -8.34 -25.50
CA ARG A 218 -10.68 -7.91 -24.51
C ARG A 218 -10.58 -8.77 -23.26
N ALA A 219 -10.60 -8.12 -22.11
CA ALA A 219 -10.68 -8.70 -20.78
C ALA A 219 -11.83 -8.04 -20.01
N ASP A 220 -12.45 -8.81 -19.13
CA ASP A 220 -13.55 -8.31 -18.32
C ASP A 220 -13.07 -7.24 -17.34
N LYS A 221 -14.01 -6.40 -16.92
CA LYS A 221 -13.82 -5.41 -15.86
C LYS A 221 -13.31 -6.08 -14.59
N ASP A 222 -12.21 -5.55 -14.07
CA ASP A 222 -11.77 -5.80 -12.71
C ASP A 222 -11.72 -4.46 -11.96
N TRP A 223 -12.49 -4.38 -10.87
CA TRP A 223 -12.66 -3.14 -10.11
C TRP A 223 -11.34 -2.70 -9.43
N LEU A 224 -10.44 -3.63 -9.07
CA LEU A 224 -9.14 -3.30 -8.50
C LEU A 224 -8.24 -2.66 -9.56
N LEU A 225 -8.21 -3.24 -10.76
CA LEU A 225 -7.43 -2.69 -11.88
C LEU A 225 -7.93 -1.32 -12.32
N GLU A 226 -9.25 -1.07 -12.27
CA GLU A 226 -9.83 0.23 -12.65
C GLU A 226 -9.31 1.37 -11.77
N TRP A 227 -9.16 1.13 -10.46
CA TRP A 227 -8.57 2.12 -9.55
C TRP A 227 -7.11 2.40 -9.88
N LEU A 228 -6.33 1.37 -10.20
CA LEU A 228 -4.94 1.53 -10.59
C LEU A 228 -4.81 2.34 -11.89
N PHE A 229 -5.71 2.06 -12.83
CA PHE A 229 -5.79 2.76 -14.11
C PHE A 229 -6.10 4.25 -13.95
N MET A 230 -7.07 4.61 -13.11
CA MET A 230 -7.53 5.99 -12.94
C MET A 230 -6.50 6.92 -12.28
N LEU A 231 -5.42 6.37 -11.71
CA LEU A 231 -4.43 7.12 -10.94
C LEU A 231 -3.23 7.55 -11.79
N THR A 232 -3.21 7.26 -13.09
CA THR A 232 -2.03 7.45 -13.92
C THR A 232 -2.36 8.07 -15.27
N GLN A 233 -1.34 8.63 -15.94
CA GLN A 233 -1.53 9.36 -17.19
C GLN A 233 -1.85 8.39 -18.33
N ASP A 234 -2.70 8.85 -19.24
CA ASP A 234 -3.21 8.09 -20.37
C ASP A 234 -3.23 8.95 -21.63
N GLU A 235 -3.01 8.29 -22.76
CA GLU A 235 -3.39 8.84 -24.06
C GLU A 235 -4.85 8.48 -24.32
N VAL A 236 -5.64 9.44 -24.78
CA VAL A 236 -7.06 9.23 -25.08
C VAL A 236 -7.26 9.18 -26.59
N GLU A 237 -7.61 8.00 -27.08
CA GLU A 237 -8.08 7.82 -28.46
C GLU A 237 -9.61 7.89 -28.47
N ILE A 238 -10.18 8.62 -29.43
CA ILE A 238 -11.63 8.80 -29.58
C ILE A 238 -12.03 8.43 -31.00
N ASP A 239 -12.86 7.39 -31.14
CA ASP A 239 -13.57 7.11 -32.38
C ASP A 239 -14.99 7.68 -32.26
N ASP A 240 -15.26 8.75 -33.00
CA ASP A 240 -16.58 9.36 -33.07
C ASP A 240 -17.36 8.83 -34.27
N LEU A 241 -18.31 7.93 -34.01
CA LEU A 241 -19.15 7.30 -35.03
C LEU A 241 -20.55 7.94 -35.03
N PRO A 242 -21.37 7.75 -36.09
CA PRO A 242 -22.70 8.36 -36.16
C PRO A 242 -23.63 8.00 -35.00
N ASP A 243 -23.54 6.75 -34.51
CA ASP A 243 -24.44 6.18 -33.49
C ASP A 243 -23.80 6.04 -32.10
N ARG A 244 -22.46 6.15 -32.00
CA ARG A 244 -21.72 5.91 -30.76
C ARG A 244 -20.39 6.64 -30.73
N VAL A 245 -19.84 6.80 -29.54
CA VAL A 245 -18.46 7.23 -29.30
C VAL A 245 -17.72 6.11 -28.59
N ILE A 246 -16.52 5.79 -29.06
CA ILE A 246 -15.62 4.85 -28.39
C ILE A 246 -14.43 5.64 -27.87
N GLN A 247 -14.21 5.63 -26.56
CA GLN A 247 -13.02 6.20 -25.94
C GLN A 247 -12.11 5.08 -25.49
N ARG A 248 -10.83 5.16 -25.86
CA ARG A 248 -9.78 4.27 -25.34
C ARG A 248 -8.80 5.12 -24.57
N PHE A 249 -8.73 4.87 -23.28
CA PHE A 249 -7.71 5.42 -22.41
C PHE A 249 -6.56 4.42 -22.44
N LYS A 250 -5.42 4.78 -23.00
CA LYS A 250 -4.29 3.87 -23.24
C LYS A 250 -3.10 4.25 -22.38
N LYS A 251 -2.48 3.25 -21.74
CA LYS A 251 -1.24 3.46 -21.01
C LYS A 251 -0.06 3.67 -21.95
N VAL A 252 0.63 4.78 -21.73
CA VAL A 252 1.85 5.18 -22.43
C VAL A 252 3.12 4.77 -21.68
N THR A 253 2.98 4.26 -20.46
CA THR A 253 4.08 3.76 -19.64
C THR A 253 3.65 2.51 -18.87
N ASP A 254 4.64 1.66 -18.58
CA ASP A 254 4.51 0.58 -17.63
C ASP A 254 4.28 1.12 -16.21
N GLU A 255 3.21 0.67 -15.55
CA GLU A 255 2.79 1.23 -14.26
C GLU A 255 2.53 0.12 -13.25
N GLY A 256 3.22 0.22 -12.12
CA GLY A 256 3.14 -0.73 -11.01
C GLY A 256 2.20 -0.29 -9.91
N ALA A 257 1.55 -1.26 -9.27
CA ALA A 257 0.84 -1.05 -8.01
C ALA A 257 0.82 -2.30 -7.11
N ILE A 258 0.49 -2.06 -5.85
CA ILE A 258 0.68 -3.01 -4.75
C ILE A 258 -0.52 -3.93 -4.60
N ALA A 259 -0.27 -5.20 -4.35
CA ALA A 259 -1.30 -6.21 -4.24
C ALA A 259 -1.68 -6.59 -2.78
N TYR A 260 -1.18 -5.89 -1.76
CA TYR A 260 -1.70 -5.97 -0.38
C TYR A 260 -3.25 -5.83 -0.34
N TRP A 261 -3.82 -5.10 -1.29
CA TRP A 261 -5.27 -4.98 -1.49
C TRP A 261 -5.93 -6.27 -2.00
N ALA A 262 -5.28 -6.99 -2.91
CA ALA A 262 -5.72 -8.30 -3.32
C ALA A 262 -5.62 -9.29 -2.16
N LEU A 263 -4.58 -9.22 -1.31
CA LEU A 263 -4.42 -10.03 -0.10
C LEU A 263 -5.53 -9.76 0.94
N TYR A 264 -5.91 -8.49 1.15
CA TYR A 264 -6.99 -8.11 2.08
C TYR A 264 -8.39 -8.50 1.59
N GLN A 265 -8.57 -8.73 0.29
CA GLN A 265 -9.83 -9.23 -0.29
C GLN A 265 -9.85 -10.76 -0.46
N ALA A 266 -8.66 -11.34 -0.68
CA ALA A 266 -8.36 -12.75 -0.74
C ALA A 266 -8.53 -13.45 0.60
N LEU A 267 -8.05 -12.80 1.66
CA LEU A 267 -8.16 -13.27 3.02
C LEU A 267 -9.45 -12.68 3.57
N PRO A 268 -10.44 -13.49 3.95
CA PRO A 268 -11.60 -13.00 4.66
C PRO A 268 -11.16 -12.72 6.09
N VAL A 269 -10.40 -11.63 6.32
CA VAL A 269 -9.81 -11.28 7.63
C VAL A 269 -10.91 -11.20 8.70
N ASP A 270 -12.11 -10.81 8.29
CA ASP A 270 -13.35 -10.75 9.07
C ASP A 270 -13.82 -12.12 9.63
N ARG A 271 -13.30 -13.24 9.11
CA ARG A 271 -13.69 -14.60 9.52
C ARG A 271 -12.80 -15.21 10.60
N TYR A 272 -11.64 -14.63 10.89
CA TYR A 272 -10.69 -15.22 11.84
C TYR A 272 -10.87 -14.65 13.25
N ARG A 273 -10.99 -15.52 14.25
CA ARG A 273 -11.06 -15.12 15.66
C ARG A 273 -9.65 -15.08 16.27
N LEU A 274 -9.42 -14.12 17.17
CA LEU A 274 -8.18 -14.04 17.95
C LEU A 274 -7.93 -15.37 18.69
N GLY A 275 -6.81 -16.03 18.40
CA GLY A 275 -6.39 -17.27 19.05
C GLY A 275 -6.44 -18.53 18.17
N GLU A 276 -6.98 -18.46 16.96
CA GLU A 276 -6.89 -19.57 16.01
C GLU A 276 -5.50 -19.58 15.33
N GLN A 277 -4.85 -20.74 15.37
CA GLN A 277 -3.59 -20.95 14.68
C GLN A 277 -3.89 -21.12 13.18
N VAL A 278 -3.66 -20.07 12.41
CA VAL A 278 -3.85 -20.09 10.96
C VAL A 278 -2.66 -20.80 10.33
N ASP A 279 -2.90 -21.93 9.66
CA ASP A 279 -1.92 -22.55 8.78
C ASP A 279 -1.83 -21.76 7.48
N TRP A 280 -1.00 -20.72 7.52
CA TRP A 280 -0.78 -19.81 6.40
C TRP A 280 -0.27 -20.52 5.15
N ALA A 281 0.51 -21.60 5.30
CA ALA A 281 1.03 -22.36 4.18
C ALA A 281 -0.09 -23.14 3.47
N SER A 282 -0.98 -23.78 4.23
CA SER A 282 -2.16 -24.47 3.67
C SER A 282 -3.14 -23.48 3.05
N LEU A 283 -3.36 -22.31 3.65
CA LEU A 283 -4.29 -21.31 3.11
C LEU A 283 -3.83 -20.71 1.77
N ILE A 284 -2.52 -20.50 1.61
CA ILE A 284 -1.89 -20.07 0.34
C ILE A 284 -1.93 -21.20 -0.71
N GLN A 285 -1.85 -22.46 -0.28
CA GLN A 285 -1.96 -23.64 -1.16
C GLN A 285 -3.40 -23.96 -1.59
N GLU A 286 -4.39 -23.71 -0.72
CA GLU A 286 -5.84 -23.91 -0.96
C GLU A 286 -6.46 -22.76 -1.76
N HIS A 287 -5.89 -21.55 -1.63
CA HIS A 287 -6.26 -20.37 -2.43
C HIS A 287 -5.08 -19.87 -3.26
N PRO A 288 -4.60 -20.67 -4.24
CA PRO A 288 -3.54 -20.20 -5.12
C PRO A 288 -4.08 -19.02 -5.95
N PHE A 289 -3.57 -17.81 -5.68
CA PHE A 289 -3.80 -16.66 -6.55
C PHE A 289 -3.12 -16.92 -7.88
N ARG A 290 -3.90 -17.38 -8.85
CA ARG A 290 -3.45 -17.63 -10.22
C ARG A 290 -3.68 -16.36 -11.05
N PHE A 291 -2.62 -15.58 -11.28
CA PHE A 291 -2.58 -14.70 -12.44
C PHE A 291 -2.16 -15.54 -13.66
N PRO A 292 -2.92 -15.54 -14.76
CA PRO A 292 -2.49 -16.21 -15.98
C PRO A 292 -1.40 -15.38 -16.65
N CYS A 293 -0.14 -15.71 -16.36
CA CYS A 293 0.96 -15.34 -17.25
C CYS A 293 1.15 -16.48 -18.26
N LYS A 294 0.83 -16.18 -19.52
CA LYS A 294 0.92 -17.00 -20.75
C LYS A 294 -0.23 -17.98 -21.02
N THR A 295 -0.98 -17.62 -22.06
CA THR A 295 -1.77 -18.43 -23.02
C THR A 295 -2.02 -19.91 -22.69
N LEU A 296 -3.30 -20.29 -22.58
CA LEU A 296 -3.80 -21.62 -22.92
C LEU A 296 -5.23 -21.50 -23.52
N GLY A 297 -5.46 -22.24 -24.60
CA GLY A 297 -6.60 -22.11 -25.50
C GLY A 297 -7.94 -22.57 -24.91
N VAL A 298 -9.00 -22.06 -25.54
CA VAL A 298 -10.42 -22.07 -25.15
C VAL A 298 -11.09 -23.46 -25.02
N GLN A 299 -10.41 -24.57 -25.29
CA GLN A 299 -11.08 -25.89 -25.33
C GLN A 299 -11.11 -26.70 -24.02
N GLN A 300 -10.48 -26.26 -22.93
CA GLN A 300 -10.52 -27.02 -21.66
C GLN A 300 -11.48 -26.48 -20.58
N LEU A 301 -12.17 -25.36 -20.81
CA LEU A 301 -13.13 -24.79 -19.85
C LEU A 301 -14.58 -25.29 -19.99
N LEU A 302 -14.88 -26.18 -20.94
CA LEU A 302 -16.24 -26.68 -21.19
C LEU A 302 -16.62 -27.99 -20.48
N GLN A 303 -15.79 -28.54 -19.58
CA GLN A 303 -16.13 -29.79 -18.86
C GLN A 303 -16.54 -29.67 -17.39
N LEU A 304 -16.76 -28.47 -16.85
CA LEU A 304 -17.37 -28.30 -15.52
C LEU A 304 -18.69 -27.51 -15.55
N LYS A 305 -19.49 -27.74 -16.60
CA LYS A 305 -20.95 -27.59 -16.54
C LYS A 305 -21.57 -28.96 -16.26
N ARG A 306 -21.63 -29.39 -15.00
CA ARG A 306 -22.60 -30.36 -14.46
C ARG A 306 -22.32 -30.59 -12.98
N ALA A 307 -22.85 -29.69 -12.17
CA ALA A 307 -23.36 -29.93 -10.81
C ALA A 307 -23.54 -28.55 -10.16
N TRP A 308 -24.59 -27.86 -10.59
CA TRP A 308 -25.45 -27.20 -9.60
C TRP A 308 -26.29 -28.31 -8.98
#